data_AF-A0A967Q5B2-F1
#
_entry.id   AF-A0A967Q5B2-F1
#
_cell.length_a   1.000
_cell.length_b   1.000
_cell.length_c   1.000
_cell.angle_alpha   90.00
_cell.angle_beta   90.00
_cell.angle_gamma   90.00
#
_symmetry.space_group_name_H-M   'P 1'
#
loop_
_entity.id
_entity.type
_entity.pdbx_description
1 polymer ?
#
loop_
_entity_poly.entity_id
_entity_poly.type
_entity_poly.pdbx_seq_one_letter_code
_entity_poly.pdbx_strand_id
1 'polypeptide(L)' 'FIKAGEFAVLAGPSGSGKTTVLNIIGALDTATEGAVAVDSVDFNEMKPKQLADFRLRRIGFIFQS' A
#
# COMPACT_ATOMS: atom_id res chain seq x y z
N PHE A 1 4.30 8.89 -8.92
CA PHE A 1 5.33 8.22 -8.11
C PHE A 1 5.60 9.08 -6.89
N ILE A 2 5.59 8.47 -5.70
CA ILE A 2 6.04 9.13 -4.46
C ILE A 2 7.50 8.76 -4.27
N LYS A 3 8.37 9.75 -4.09
CA LYS A 3 9.82 9.54 -3.93
C LYS A 3 10.16 9.25 -2.47
N ALA A 4 11.33 8.66 -2.25
CA ALA A 4 11.85 8.44 -0.90
C ALA A 4 11.95 9.78 -0.14
N GLY A 5 11.41 9.81 1.08
CA GLY A 5 11.39 11.00 1.94
C GLY A 5 10.25 11.98 1.67
N GLU A 6 9.41 11.75 0.65
CA GLU A 6 8.25 12.61 0.40
C GLU A 6 7.13 12.35 1.41
N PHE A 7 6.45 13.43 1.79
CA PHE A 7 5.22 13.39 2.56
C PHE A 7 4.04 13.70 1.64
N ALA A 8 3.11 12.77 1.55
CA ALA A 8 1.92 12.87 0.71
C ALA A 8 0.65 12.74 1.54
N VAL A 9 -0.40 13.46 1.14
CA VAL A 9 -1.71 13.44 1.80
C VAL A 9 -2.76 12.95 0.81
N LEU A 10 -3.55 11.96 1.22
CA LEU A 10 -4.73 11.50 0.49
C LEU A 10 -5.99 12.04 1.16
N ALA A 11 -6.59 13.08 0.58
CA ALA A 11 -7.79 13.73 1.08
C ALA A 11 -9.02 13.39 0.21
N GLY A 12 -10.21 13.36 0.81
CA GLY A 12 -11.47 13.10 0.10
C GLY A 12 -12.65 12.80 1.04
N PRO A 13 -13.90 12.85 0.56
CA PRO A 13 -15.12 12.60 1.36
C PRO A 13 -15.14 11.21 2.02
N SER A 14 -15.98 11.03 3.04
CA SER A 14 -16.23 9.68 3.59
C SER A 14 -16.72 8.73 2.49
N GLY A 15 -16.29 7.48 2.53
CA GLY A 15 -16.64 6.48 1.50
C GLY A 15 -15.89 6.58 0.17
N SER A 16 -15.02 7.58 -0.04
CA SER A 16 -14.27 7.75 -1.30
C SER A 16 -13.17 6.71 -1.56
N GLY A 17 -13.07 5.65 -0.74
CA GLY A 17 -12.08 4.58 -0.92
C GLY A 17 -10.66 4.86 -0.37
N LYS A 18 -10.45 5.93 0.42
CA LYS A 18 -9.12 6.27 0.96
C LYS A 18 -8.48 5.11 1.74
N THR A 19 -9.23 4.49 2.64
CA THR A 19 -8.76 3.33 3.42
C THR A 19 -8.42 2.16 2.51
N THR A 20 -9.25 1.91 1.49
CA THR A 20 -8.99 0.85 0.49
C THR A 20 -7.68 1.11 -0.26
N VAL A 21 -7.43 2.33 -0.71
CA VAL A 21 -6.17 2.70 -1.39
C VAL A 21 -4.97 2.53 -0.44
N LEU A 22 -5.08 2.99 0.80
CA LEU A 22 -4.00 2.86 1.79
C LEU A 22 -3.71 1.39 2.15
N ASN A 23 -4.74 0.54 2.25
CA ASN A 23 -4.56 -0.89 2.46
C ASN A 23 -3.87 -1.56 1.27
N ILE A 24 -4.25 -1.21 0.03
CA ILE A 24 -3.65 -1.76 -1.19
C ILE A 24 -2.17 -1.35 -1.30
N ILE A 25 -1.83 -0.07 -1.11
CA ILE A 25 -0.44 0.41 -1.07
C ILE A 25 0.34 -0.26 0.07
N GLY A 26 -0.34 -0.47 1.19
CA GLY A 26 0.14 -1.19 2.36
C GLY A 26 0.28 -2.72 2.17
N ALA A 27 -0.04 -3.25 0.98
CA ALA A 27 -0.15 -4.67 0.68
C ALA A 27 -1.07 -5.46 1.63
N LEU A 28 -1.97 -4.81 2.39
CA LEU A 28 -2.96 -5.48 3.25
C LEU A 28 -4.09 -6.08 2.44
N ASP A 29 -4.46 -5.41 1.35
CA ASP A 29 -5.42 -5.86 0.36
C ASP A 29 -4.76 -5.94 -1.02
N THR A 30 -5.33 -6.75 -1.92
CA THR A 30 -4.89 -6.85 -3.31
C THR A 30 -5.81 -6.04 -4.22
N ALA A 31 -5.24 -5.29 -5.15
CA ALA A 31 -6.03 -4.60 -6.17
C ALA A 31 -6.74 -5.62 -7.06
N THR A 32 -8.01 -5.40 -7.37
CA THR A 32 -8.76 -6.26 -8.30
C THR A 32 -8.18 -6.17 -9.72
N GLU A 33 -7.74 -4.98 -10.12
CA GLU A 33 -7.11 -4.69 -11.39
C GLU A 33 -5.99 -3.65 -11.22
N GLY A 34 -5.06 -3.59 -12.17
CA GLY A 34 -3.90 -2.70 -12.12
C GLY A 34 -2.71 -3.29 -11.36
N ALA A 35 -1.76 -2.42 -10.99
CA ALA A 35 -0.51 -2.83 -10.35
C ALA A 35 -0.08 -1.81 -9.29
N VAL A 36 0.65 -2.31 -8.30
CA VAL A 36 1.26 -1.51 -7.23
C VAL A 36 2.72 -1.88 -7.16
N ALA A 37 3.59 -0.86 -7.24
CA ALA A 37 5.01 -1.05 -7.11
C ALA A 37 5.58 -0.18 -5.98
N VAL A 38 6.32 -0.81 -5.07
CA VAL A 38 7.03 -0.14 -3.97
C VAL A 38 8.47 -0.64 -3.94
N ASP A 39 9.43 0.27 -3.84
CA ASP A 39 10.87 -0.08 -3.88
C ASP A 39 11.26 -0.88 -5.15
N SER A 40 10.67 -0.51 -6.30
CA SER A 40 10.82 -1.20 -7.60
C SER A 40 10.32 -2.65 -7.64
N VAL A 41 9.56 -3.09 -6.63
CA VAL A 41 8.94 -4.42 -6.59
C VAL A 41 7.46 -4.29 -6.92
N ASP A 42 7.02 -4.98 -7.98
CA ASP A 42 5.59 -5.13 -8.29
C ASP A 42 4.96 -6.20 -7.39
N PHE A 43 3.88 -5.84 -6.70
CA PHE A 43 3.16 -6.74 -5.81
C PHE A 43 2.49 -7.90 -6.56
N ASN A 44 2.15 -7.74 -7.83
CA ASN A 44 1.56 -8.80 -8.65
C ASN A 44 2.54 -9.96 -8.92
N GLU A 45 3.85 -9.72 -8.81
CA GLU A 45 4.89 -10.74 -8.96
C GLU A 45 5.18 -11.50 -7.66
N MET A 46 4.56 -11.10 -6.55
CA MET A 46 4.82 -11.63 -5.22
C MET A 46 3.76 -12.63 -4.77
N LYS A 47 4.19 -13.76 -4.21
CA LYS A 47 3.29 -14.69 -3.52
C LYS A 47 2.82 -14.09 -2.19
N PRO A 48 1.67 -14.54 -1.65
CA PRO A 48 1.12 -14.01 -0.38
C PRO A 48 2.10 -13.99 0.79
N LYS A 49 2.97 -15.01 0.92
CA LYS A 49 4.01 -15.07 1.95
C LYS A 49 5.08 -13.97 1.76
N GLN A 50 5.48 -13.71 0.52
CA GLN A 50 6.46 -12.67 0.20
C GLN A 50 5.87 -11.28 0.48
N LEU A 51 4.57 -11.06 0.19
CA LEU A 51 3.87 -9.84 0.56
C LEU A 51 3.82 -9.65 2.08
N ALA A 52 3.58 -10.72 2.84
CA ALA A 52 3.61 -10.67 4.30
C ALA A 52 5.00 -10.29 4.85
N ASP A 53 6.06 -10.90 4.33
CA ASP A 53 7.43 -10.58 4.70
C ASP A 53 7.81 -9.14 4.30
N PHE A 54 7.32 -8.67 3.14
CA PHE A 54 7.51 -7.30 2.69
C PHE A 54 6.86 -6.29 3.64
N ARG A 55 5.58 -6.50 3.98
CA ARG A 55 4.86 -5.65 4.95
C ARG A 55 5.63 -5.56 6.27
N LEU A 56 6.04 -6.71 6.81
CA LEU A 56 6.76 -6.79 8.08
C LEU A 56 8.07 -5.98 8.08
N ARG A 57 8.77 -5.91 6.94
CA ARG A 57 10.11 -5.32 6.85
C ARG A 57 10.13 -3.91 6.28
N ARG A 58 9.11 -3.51 5.53
CA ARG A 58 9.13 -2.30 4.69
C ARG A 58 7.98 -1.33 4.95
N ILE A 59 6.92 -1.76 5.65
CA ILE A 59 5.71 -0.94 5.84
C ILE A 59 5.43 -0.77 7.33
N GLY A 60 5.35 0.48 7.78
CA GLY A 60 4.85 0.85 9.10
C GLY A 60 3.42 1.36 9.00
N PHE A 61 2.52 0.82 9.83
CA PHE A 61 1.15 1.32 9.94
C PHE A 61 0.94 2.03 11.27
N ILE A 62 0.33 3.20 11.19
CA ILE A 62 -0.19 3.93 12.34
C ILE A 62 -1.68 4.15 12.06
N PHE A 63 -2.51 3.47 12.83
CA PHE A 63 -3.96 3.60 12.75
C PHE A 63 -4.44 4.60 13.80
N GLN A 64 -5.43 5.42 13.44
CA GLN A 64 -6.18 6.19 14.42
C GLN A 64 -7.08 5.23 15.22
N SER A 65 -7.13 5.40 16.54
CA SER A 65 -8.02 4.69 17.47
C SER A 65 -9.42 5.29 17.48
#